data_AF-A0A9W8UPD7-F1
#
_entry.id   AF-A0A9W8UPD7-F1
#
_cell.length_a   1.000
_cell.length_b   1.000
_cell.length_c   1.000
_cell.angle_alpha   90.00
_cell.angle_beta   90.00
_cell.angle_gamma   90.00
#
_symmetry.space_group_name_H-M   'P 1'
#
loop_
_entity.id
_entity.type
_entity.pdbx_description
1 polymer ?
#
loop_
_entity_poly.entity_id
_entity_poly.type
_entity_poly.pdbx_seq_one_letter_code
_entity_poly.pdbx_strand_id
1 'polypeptide(L)'
;MYPLVLRLAPRSDVEKFRLTRQTHRDCCWPRAYLDRYFYTYLKVKGVILNLEDVNTSLLLAMVARKKGLKSLRAGRPPLTRPPGTMSRKASRTLINKHHQLDKQKRQAASKGDKAAEKAIAAEIESLGGISLYQQASLQGQSTERGGDTSKLLLEWLPVEELRVADHKLRLLEVGALSTKNACSLSGLFESVHIDLNSQEPGIIQQDFMDRPLPKDDTERFDVLSLSLVLNFVPDAALRGEMLKRTLEFLRGTQANKEAGNEHLFPCLFMVLPRSCLENSRYFTESKFESIMHMLGYSMMRRKMTQKLAYSLWRKAGEANITKTPKKETNPGRTRNNFVITLQH
;
A
#
# COMPACT_ATOMS: atom_id res chain seq x y z
N MET A 1 -49.07 -30.93 -25.19
CA MET A 1 -49.31 -29.49 -25.45
C MET A 1 -49.96 -28.87 -24.22
N TYR A 2 -49.61 -27.61 -23.95
CA TYR A 2 -49.86 -26.73 -22.79
C TYR A 2 -48.82 -26.75 -21.64
N PRO A 3 -48.41 -25.56 -21.15
CA PRO A 3 -47.13 -25.34 -20.49
C PRO A 3 -47.25 -25.17 -18.97
N LEU A 4 -46.20 -25.53 -18.22
CA LEU A 4 -46.08 -25.16 -16.81
C LEU A 4 -45.17 -23.93 -16.66
N VAL A 5 -45.76 -22.84 -16.20
CA VAL A 5 -45.12 -21.55 -15.93
C VAL A 5 -44.36 -21.62 -14.60
N LEU A 6 -43.04 -21.39 -14.62
CA LEU A 6 -42.25 -21.20 -13.40
C LEU A 6 -42.26 -19.72 -12.99
N ARG A 7 -42.97 -19.40 -11.91
CA ARG A 7 -42.85 -18.12 -11.19
C ARG A 7 -41.53 -18.08 -10.41
N LEU A 8 -40.84 -16.95 -10.49
CA LEU A 8 -39.66 -16.64 -9.68
C LEU A 8 -40.10 -16.08 -8.31
N ALA A 9 -39.56 -16.61 -7.22
CA ALA A 9 -39.63 -16.01 -5.88
C ALA A 9 -38.35 -15.21 -5.57
N PRO A 10 -38.44 -14.09 -4.81
CA PRO A 10 -37.33 -13.17 -4.58
C PRO A 10 -36.43 -13.52 -3.38
N ARG A 11 -35.30 -12.78 -3.31
CA ARG A 11 -34.09 -12.92 -2.49
C ARG A 11 -34.29 -12.86 -0.96
N SER A 12 -33.55 -13.69 -0.22
CA SER A 12 -32.79 -13.33 1.01
C SER A 12 -31.89 -14.50 1.45
N ASP A 13 -30.83 -14.17 2.20
CA ASP A 13 -30.05 -15.05 3.09
C ASP A 13 -28.97 -15.96 2.48
N VAL A 14 -27.75 -15.41 2.40
CA VAL A 14 -26.50 -16.19 2.25
C VAL A 14 -25.69 -16.05 3.53
N GLU A 15 -25.80 -17.03 4.43
CA GLU A 15 -24.83 -17.25 5.51
C GLU A 15 -23.60 -18.00 4.96
N LYS A 16 -22.40 -17.53 5.32
CA LYS A 16 -21.12 -18.17 4.97
C LYS A 16 -20.68 -19.09 6.11
N PHE A 17 -20.63 -20.40 5.88
CA PHE A 17 -19.90 -21.34 6.75
C PHE A 17 -18.48 -21.58 6.22
N ARG A 18 -17.50 -21.59 7.14
CA ARG A 18 -16.06 -21.82 6.92
C ARG A 18 -15.72 -23.22 7.42
N LEU A 19 -15.24 -24.11 6.55
CA LEU A 19 -14.76 -25.46 6.94
C LEU A 19 -13.26 -25.43 7.24
N THR A 20 -12.90 -25.77 8.47
CA THR A 20 -11.52 -26.02 8.95
C THR A 20 -11.11 -27.47 8.71
N ARG A 21 -9.83 -27.69 8.37
CA ARG A 21 -9.25 -29.03 8.16
C ARG A 21 -9.09 -29.77 9.50
N GLN A 22 -9.60 -30.99 9.58
CA GLN A 22 -9.28 -31.93 10.63
C GLN A 22 -8.58 -33.14 10.00
N THR A 23 -7.33 -33.37 10.40
CA THR A 23 -6.52 -34.51 9.98
C THR A 23 -6.86 -35.71 10.85
N HIS A 24 -7.40 -36.78 10.26
CA HIS A 24 -7.42 -38.09 10.91
C HIS A 24 -6.35 -38.99 10.31
N ARG A 25 -5.53 -39.54 11.20
CA ARG A 25 -4.63 -40.68 10.97
C ARG A 25 -5.50 -41.91 10.73
N ASP A 26 -4.96 -42.86 9.98
CA ASP A 26 -5.51 -44.18 9.62
C ASP A 26 -6.18 -44.25 8.24
N CYS A 27 -5.33 -44.27 7.19
CA CYS A 27 -5.67 -44.77 5.86
C CYS A 27 -4.44 -45.47 5.26
N CYS A 28 -4.49 -46.80 5.20
CA CYS A 28 -3.53 -47.63 4.46
C CYS A 28 -3.85 -47.57 2.96
N TRP A 29 -3.31 -46.58 2.26
CA TRP A 29 -3.22 -46.57 0.79
C TRP A 29 -1.89 -45.95 0.33
N PRO A 30 -1.25 -46.44 -0.75
CA PRO A 30 0.01 -45.88 -1.25
C PRO A 30 -0.13 -44.41 -1.67
N ARG A 31 0.85 -43.59 -1.28
CA ARG A 31 0.86 -42.12 -1.44
C ARG A 31 0.83 -41.60 -2.88
N ALA A 32 0.95 -42.49 -3.88
CA ALA A 32 0.89 -42.16 -5.31
C ALA A 32 -0.53 -42.16 -5.90
N TYR A 33 -1.56 -42.59 -5.16
CA TYR A 33 -2.95 -42.64 -5.65
C TYR A 33 -3.83 -41.46 -5.18
N LEU A 34 -3.36 -40.65 -4.24
CA LEU A 34 -4.12 -39.51 -3.69
C LEU A 34 -4.00 -38.22 -4.52
N ASP A 35 -3.05 -38.13 -5.45
CA ASP A 35 -2.79 -36.92 -6.24
C ASP A 35 -3.53 -36.87 -7.60
N ARG A 36 -4.37 -37.86 -7.94
CA ARG A 36 -5.09 -37.89 -9.22
C ARG A 36 -6.60 -37.65 -9.16
N TYR A 37 -7.20 -37.53 -7.98
CA TYR A 37 -8.66 -37.40 -7.82
C TYR A 37 -9.09 -36.27 -6.87
N PHE A 38 -8.35 -35.16 -6.84
CA PHE A 38 -8.71 -34.02 -5.99
C PHE A 38 -9.01 -32.71 -6.73
N TYR A 39 -9.59 -32.77 -7.93
CA TYR A 39 -10.35 -31.68 -8.53
C TYR A 39 -11.37 -32.36 -9.46
N THR A 40 -12.69 -32.28 -9.28
CA THR A 40 -13.51 -31.09 -9.50
C THR A 40 -14.95 -31.45 -9.10
N TYR A 41 -15.50 -30.81 -8.06
CA TYR A 41 -16.95 -30.86 -7.82
C TYR A 41 -17.50 -29.44 -7.77
N LEU A 42 -18.19 -29.05 -8.84
CA LEU A 42 -19.06 -27.87 -8.89
C LEU A 42 -20.47 -28.32 -8.48
N LYS A 43 -20.85 -28.05 -7.23
CA LYS A 43 -22.21 -28.35 -6.74
C LYS A 43 -23.16 -27.24 -7.23
N VAL A 44 -23.78 -27.43 -8.39
CA VAL A 44 -24.92 -26.61 -8.83
C VAL A 44 -26.20 -27.37 -8.50
N LYS A 45 -26.98 -26.83 -7.55
CA LYS A 45 -28.37 -27.20 -7.23
C LYS A 45 -28.75 -28.70 -7.37
N GLY A 46 -28.19 -29.54 -6.50
CA GLY A 46 -28.89 -30.75 -6.03
C GLY A 46 -29.11 -31.91 -7.01
N VAL A 47 -28.38 -32.01 -8.13
CA VAL A 47 -28.42 -33.20 -9.00
C VAL A 47 -26.99 -33.70 -9.23
N ILE A 48 -26.73 -34.97 -8.91
CA ILE A 48 -25.49 -35.67 -9.24
C ILE A 48 -25.71 -36.35 -10.59
N LEU A 49 -24.90 -36.00 -11.60
CA LEU A 49 -24.90 -36.69 -12.89
C LEU A 49 -23.62 -37.53 -13.00
N ASN A 50 -23.76 -38.83 -13.25
CA ASN A 50 -22.66 -39.71 -13.63
C ASN A 50 -22.30 -39.46 -15.10
N LEU A 51 -21.02 -39.23 -15.37
CA LEU A 51 -20.47 -38.98 -16.70
C LEU A 51 -19.96 -40.29 -17.32
N GLU A 52 -20.89 -41.18 -17.70
CA GLU A 52 -20.56 -42.28 -18.64
C GLU A 52 -21.40 -42.25 -19.94
N ASP A 53 -22.43 -41.40 -20.04
CA ASP A 53 -23.35 -41.38 -21.21
C ASP A 53 -23.54 -40.00 -21.87
N VAL A 54 -22.49 -39.17 -21.97
CA VAL A 54 -22.58 -37.92 -22.75
C VAL A 54 -21.95 -38.10 -24.13
N ASN A 55 -22.81 -38.44 -25.09
CA ASN A 55 -22.53 -38.53 -26.52
C ASN A 55 -21.90 -37.20 -27.02
N THR A 56 -20.72 -37.31 -27.63
CA THR A 56 -19.78 -36.22 -27.94
C THR A 56 -20.32 -35.17 -28.93
N SER A 57 -21.49 -35.40 -29.53
CA SER A 57 -22.13 -34.46 -30.46
C SER A 57 -22.84 -33.29 -29.78
N LEU A 58 -23.34 -33.45 -28.54
CA LEU A 58 -24.02 -32.36 -27.82
C LEU A 58 -23.05 -31.33 -27.21
N LEU A 59 -21.83 -31.77 -26.86
CA LEU A 59 -20.80 -30.87 -26.33
C LEU A 59 -20.29 -29.89 -27.40
N LEU A 60 -20.22 -30.34 -28.66
CA LEU A 60 -19.80 -29.51 -29.79
C LEU A 60 -20.86 -28.47 -30.20
N ALA A 61 -22.15 -28.74 -29.96
CA ALA A 61 -23.23 -27.78 -30.22
C ALA A 61 -23.35 -26.67 -29.16
N MET A 62 -22.79 -26.85 -27.95
CA MET A 62 -22.73 -25.81 -26.92
C MET A 62 -21.51 -24.88 -27.04
N VAL A 63 -20.60 -25.15 -27.98
CA VAL A 63 -19.47 -24.27 -28.36
C VAL A 63 -19.87 -23.31 -29.49
N ALA A 64 -21.17 -22.98 -29.60
CA ALA A 64 -21.62 -21.84 -30.38
C ALA A 64 -21.16 -20.55 -29.67
N ARG A 65 -20.24 -19.83 -30.31
CA ARG A 65 -19.66 -18.53 -29.91
C ARG A 65 -20.67 -17.66 -29.12
N LYS A 66 -20.58 -17.67 -27.79
CA LYS A 66 -21.07 -16.56 -26.97
C LYS A 66 -20.21 -15.35 -27.34
N LYS A 67 -20.70 -14.51 -28.25
CA LYS A 67 -20.23 -13.12 -28.37
C LYS A 67 -20.27 -12.56 -26.95
N GLY A 68 -19.09 -12.30 -26.38
CA GLY A 68 -18.97 -11.82 -25.02
C GLY A 68 -19.89 -10.62 -24.84
N LEU A 69 -20.77 -10.67 -23.83
CA LEU A 69 -21.56 -9.52 -23.42
C LEU A 69 -20.57 -8.38 -23.20
N LYS A 70 -20.65 -7.36 -24.05
CA LYS A 70 -19.83 -6.15 -23.91
C LYS A 70 -20.09 -5.63 -22.50
N SER A 71 -19.01 -5.36 -21.76
CA SER A 71 -19.08 -4.72 -20.45
C SER A 71 -20.08 -3.56 -20.50
N LEU A 72 -20.95 -3.43 -19.50
CA LEU A 72 -21.89 -2.31 -19.35
C LEU A 72 -21.20 -0.93 -19.35
N ARG A 73 -19.85 -0.89 -19.28
CA ARG A 73 -19.04 0.31 -19.51
C ARG A 73 -19.03 0.80 -20.96
N ALA A 74 -19.35 -0.05 -21.94
CA ALA A 74 -19.29 0.30 -23.36
C ALA A 74 -20.46 1.17 -23.84
N GLY A 75 -21.53 1.30 -23.05
CA GLY A 75 -22.72 2.10 -23.38
C GLY A 75 -22.91 3.34 -22.50
N ARG A 76 -22.02 3.60 -21.54
CA ARG A 76 -22.14 4.78 -20.68
C ARG A 76 -21.53 5.98 -21.42
N PRO A 77 -22.27 7.09 -21.61
CA PRO A 77 -21.69 8.33 -22.11
C PRO A 77 -20.46 8.68 -21.27
N PRO A 78 -19.37 9.18 -21.86
CA PRO A 78 -18.24 9.64 -21.08
C PRO A 78 -18.76 10.68 -20.09
N LEU A 79 -18.56 10.43 -18.78
CA LEU A 79 -18.79 11.44 -17.76
C LEU A 79 -17.97 12.66 -18.17
N THR A 80 -18.66 13.79 -18.39
CA THR A 80 -18.04 15.07 -18.71
C THR A 80 -16.99 15.34 -17.64
N ARG A 81 -15.72 15.29 -18.04
CA ARG A 81 -14.62 15.53 -17.12
C ARG A 81 -14.70 16.99 -16.69
N PRO A 82 -14.52 17.30 -15.39
CA PRO A 82 -14.39 18.67 -14.96
C PRO A 82 -13.27 19.33 -15.78
N PRO A 83 -13.52 20.51 -16.38
CA PRO A 83 -12.49 21.23 -17.12
C PRO A 83 -11.27 21.46 -16.21
N GLY A 84 -10.05 21.27 -16.74
CA GLY A 84 -8.80 21.37 -15.99
C GLY A 84 -8.24 20.06 -15.42
N THR A 85 -8.95 18.93 -15.55
CA THR A 85 -8.51 17.65 -14.99
C THR A 85 -7.63 16.84 -15.96
N MET A 86 -6.31 16.75 -15.73
CA MET A 86 -5.38 15.91 -16.53
C MET A 86 -5.86 14.44 -16.70
N SER A 87 -5.41 13.77 -17.77
CA SER A 87 -5.67 12.33 -17.95
C SER A 87 -4.80 11.47 -17.04
N ARG A 88 -5.26 10.29 -16.60
CA ARG A 88 -4.42 9.37 -15.79
C ARG A 88 -3.09 9.05 -16.50
N LYS A 89 -3.14 8.91 -17.83
CA LYS A 89 -1.94 8.66 -18.65
C LYS A 89 -1.02 9.88 -18.62
N ALA A 90 -1.56 11.08 -18.84
CA ALA A 90 -0.79 12.33 -18.83
C ALA A 90 -0.17 12.61 -17.45
N SER A 91 -0.94 12.53 -16.36
CA SER A 91 -0.43 12.71 -14.99
C SER A 91 0.69 11.72 -14.69
N ARG A 92 0.50 10.43 -15.04
CA ARG A 92 1.54 9.41 -14.84
C ARG A 92 2.80 9.70 -15.66
N THR A 93 2.66 10.10 -16.92
CA THR A 93 3.81 10.45 -17.76
C THR A 93 4.57 11.64 -17.19
N LEU A 94 3.87 12.70 -16.76
CA LEU A 94 4.46 13.88 -16.14
C LEU A 94 5.23 13.50 -14.86
N ILE A 95 4.58 12.79 -13.93
CA ILE A 95 5.17 12.33 -12.67
C ILE A 95 6.44 11.50 -12.94
N ASN A 96 6.36 10.52 -13.85
CA ASN A 96 7.50 9.69 -14.20
C ASN A 96 8.66 10.49 -14.78
N LYS A 97 8.38 11.46 -15.65
CA LYS A 97 9.39 12.31 -16.30
C LYS A 97 10.07 13.21 -15.26
N HIS A 98 9.32 13.85 -14.36
CA HIS A 98 9.88 14.61 -13.24
C HIS A 98 10.83 13.75 -12.40
N HIS A 99 10.42 12.55 -11.99
CA HIS A 99 11.28 11.67 -11.21
C HIS A 99 12.57 11.26 -11.94
N GLN A 100 12.48 11.04 -13.26
CA GLN A 100 13.66 10.75 -14.07
C GLN A 100 14.61 11.95 -14.09
N LEU A 101 14.10 13.16 -14.29
CA LEU A 101 14.89 14.38 -14.32
C LEU A 101 15.51 14.69 -12.95
N ASP A 102 14.77 14.56 -11.85
CA ASP A 102 15.32 14.74 -10.50
C ASP A 102 16.47 13.77 -10.19
N LYS A 103 16.36 12.54 -10.68
CA LYS A 103 17.43 11.56 -10.54
C LYS A 103 18.66 11.95 -11.37
N GLN A 104 18.46 12.39 -12.60
CA GLN A 104 19.54 12.85 -13.47
C GLN A 104 20.22 14.12 -12.92
N LYS A 105 19.44 15.07 -12.39
CA LYS A 105 19.94 16.29 -11.75
C LYS A 105 20.84 15.95 -10.56
N ARG A 106 20.40 15.05 -9.67
CA ARG A 106 21.21 14.56 -8.55
C ARG A 106 22.49 13.87 -9.02
N GLN A 107 22.42 13.10 -10.10
CA GLN A 107 23.60 12.45 -10.66
C GLN A 107 24.60 13.47 -11.23
N ALA A 108 24.12 14.50 -11.93
CA ALA A 108 24.94 15.61 -12.41
C ALA A 108 25.60 16.34 -11.24
N ALA A 109 24.84 16.67 -10.20
CA ALA A 109 25.36 17.30 -8.99
C ALA A 109 26.45 16.46 -8.31
N SER A 110 26.26 15.14 -8.18
CA SER A 110 27.27 14.23 -7.60
C SER A 110 28.56 14.14 -8.41
N LYS A 111 28.52 14.46 -9.70
CA LYS A 111 29.68 14.49 -10.59
C LYS A 111 30.30 15.88 -10.71
N GLY A 112 29.74 16.90 -10.04
CA GLY A 112 30.15 18.30 -10.20
C GLY A 112 29.77 18.92 -11.55
N ASP A 113 28.90 18.28 -12.34
CA ASP A 113 28.49 18.76 -13.65
C ASP A 113 27.39 19.83 -13.53
N LYS A 114 27.83 21.07 -13.31
CA LYS A 114 26.95 22.23 -13.12
C LYS A 114 26.18 22.63 -14.38
N ALA A 115 26.73 22.35 -15.57
CA ALA A 115 26.05 22.64 -16.82
C ALA A 115 24.84 21.72 -17.02
N ALA A 116 25.03 20.40 -16.82
CA ALA A 116 23.94 19.44 -16.88
C ALA A 116 22.90 19.68 -15.78
N GLU A 117 23.34 20.01 -14.55
CA GLU A 117 22.42 20.35 -13.45
C GLU A 117 21.50 21.52 -13.82
N LYS A 118 22.04 22.59 -14.41
CA LYS A 118 21.29 23.76 -14.85
C LYS A 118 20.34 23.45 -16.02
N ALA A 119 20.81 22.69 -17.01
CA ALA A 119 19.98 22.29 -18.15
C ALA A 119 18.79 21.44 -17.73
N ILE A 120 19.01 20.45 -16.84
CA ILE A 120 17.94 19.59 -16.32
C ILE A 120 16.96 20.40 -15.46
N ALA A 121 17.45 21.37 -14.66
CA ALA A 121 16.58 22.26 -13.91
C ALA A 121 15.67 23.09 -14.84
N ALA A 122 16.19 23.62 -15.94
CA ALA A 122 15.38 24.31 -16.94
C ALA A 122 14.35 23.37 -17.61
N GLU A 123 14.71 22.10 -17.85
CA GLU A 123 13.75 21.11 -18.38
C GLU A 123 12.61 20.86 -17.38
N ILE A 124 12.91 20.73 -16.09
CA ILE A 124 11.90 20.60 -15.02
C ILE A 124 10.94 21.81 -15.00
N GLU A 125 11.47 23.03 -15.08
CA GLU A 125 10.66 24.24 -15.13
C GLU A 125 9.77 24.29 -16.39
N SER A 126 10.31 23.93 -17.55
CA SER A 126 9.51 23.90 -18.80
C SER A 126 8.40 22.85 -18.81
N LEU A 127 8.48 21.83 -17.95
CA LEU A 127 7.41 20.86 -17.71
C LEU A 127 6.32 21.34 -16.75
N GLY A 128 6.37 22.61 -16.31
CA GLY A 128 5.43 23.18 -15.34
C GLY A 128 5.92 23.14 -13.90
N GLY A 129 7.20 22.80 -13.69
CA GLY A 129 7.88 22.87 -12.41
C GLY A 129 7.27 21.96 -11.34
N ILE A 130 7.66 22.23 -10.08
CA ILE A 130 7.18 21.44 -8.92
C ILE A 130 5.66 21.56 -8.73
N SER A 131 5.09 22.72 -9.06
CA SER A 131 3.66 22.99 -8.88
C SER A 131 2.79 22.07 -9.74
N LEU A 132 3.07 21.94 -11.04
CA LEU A 132 2.29 21.05 -11.92
C LEU A 132 2.48 19.57 -11.55
N TYR A 133 3.69 19.19 -11.14
CA TYR A 133 3.96 17.85 -10.59
C TYR A 133 3.10 17.56 -9.35
N GLN A 134 3.02 18.48 -8.40
CA GLN A 134 2.22 18.30 -7.18
C GLN A 134 0.73 18.30 -7.45
N GLN A 135 0.23 19.16 -8.36
CA GLN A 135 -1.16 19.11 -8.82
C GLN A 135 -1.50 17.75 -9.44
N ALA A 136 -0.59 17.18 -10.25
CA ALA A 136 -0.76 15.85 -10.81
C ALA A 136 -0.76 14.76 -9.73
N SER A 137 0.06 14.91 -8.68
CA SER A 137 0.12 13.99 -7.53
C SER A 137 -1.16 14.05 -6.68
N LEU A 138 -1.64 15.25 -6.33
CA LEU A 138 -2.91 15.51 -5.65
C LEU A 138 -4.09 14.88 -6.38
N GLN A 139 -4.18 15.11 -7.68
CA GLN A 139 -5.20 14.50 -8.52
C GLN A 139 -5.07 12.97 -8.56
N GLY A 140 -3.84 12.46 -8.47
CA GLY A 140 -3.52 11.05 -8.30
C GLY A 140 -4.08 10.45 -7.01
N GLN A 141 -4.18 11.22 -5.92
CA GLN A 141 -4.73 10.77 -4.63
C GLN A 141 -6.26 10.84 -4.54
N SER A 142 -6.95 11.44 -5.53
CA SER A 142 -8.41 11.40 -5.58
C SER A 142 -8.95 9.97 -5.49
N THR A 143 -10.14 9.82 -4.92
CA THR A 143 -10.85 8.53 -4.78
C THR A 143 -10.98 7.78 -6.11
N GLU A 144 -10.98 8.49 -7.25
CA GLU A 144 -11.05 7.90 -8.59
C GLU A 144 -9.70 7.43 -9.17
N ARG A 145 -8.56 7.76 -8.56
CA ARG A 145 -7.23 7.62 -9.20
C ARG A 145 -6.10 7.03 -8.35
N GLY A 146 -6.23 7.02 -7.03
CA GLY A 146 -5.20 6.47 -6.14
C GLY A 146 -5.66 6.31 -4.70
N GLY A 147 -6.66 7.10 -4.29
CA GLY A 147 -7.32 6.98 -3.00
C GLY A 147 -6.49 7.55 -1.85
N ASP A 148 -7.21 8.07 -0.88
CA ASP A 148 -6.68 8.51 0.40
C ASP A 148 -6.28 7.28 1.24
N THR A 149 -4.97 7.09 1.43
CA THR A 149 -4.41 5.93 2.14
C THR A 149 -4.70 5.99 3.65
N SER A 150 -4.97 7.17 4.21
CA SER A 150 -5.33 7.35 5.61
C SER A 150 -6.66 6.68 5.97
N LYS A 151 -7.53 6.42 4.98
CA LYS A 151 -8.74 5.60 5.16
C LYS A 151 -8.42 4.18 5.62
N LEU A 152 -7.36 3.60 5.07
CA LEU A 152 -6.94 2.26 5.47
C LEU A 152 -6.29 2.27 6.86
N LEU A 153 -5.58 3.36 7.21
CA LEU A 153 -5.09 3.54 8.57
C LEU A 153 -6.27 3.54 9.55
N LEU A 154 -7.30 4.35 9.31
CA LEU A 154 -8.53 4.34 10.13
C LEU A 154 -9.20 2.95 10.20
N GLU A 155 -9.30 2.25 9.06
CA GLU A 155 -9.85 0.88 9.01
C GLU A 155 -9.07 -0.10 9.90
N TRP A 156 -7.77 0.12 10.10
CA TRP A 156 -6.90 -0.75 10.90
C TRP A 156 -6.82 -0.38 12.37
N LEU A 157 -7.28 0.81 12.76
CA LEU A 157 -7.26 1.27 14.14
C LEU A 157 -8.56 0.91 14.85
N PRO A 158 -8.52 0.72 16.19
CA PRO A 158 -9.71 0.42 16.99
C PRO A 158 -10.56 1.69 17.22
N VAL A 159 -11.15 2.21 16.15
CA VAL A 159 -11.80 3.53 16.13
C VAL A 159 -12.87 3.70 17.21
N GLU A 160 -13.72 2.70 17.44
CA GLU A 160 -14.82 2.84 18.42
C GLU A 160 -14.28 3.03 19.85
N GLU A 161 -13.21 2.31 20.20
CA GLU A 161 -12.60 2.42 21.51
C GLU A 161 -11.79 3.73 21.64
N LEU A 162 -11.16 4.18 20.56
CA LEU A 162 -10.48 5.48 20.52
C LEU A 162 -11.44 6.67 20.62
N ARG A 163 -12.69 6.54 20.16
CA ARG A 163 -13.72 7.59 20.33
C ARG A 163 -14.20 7.73 21.76
N VAL A 164 -14.17 6.64 22.52
CA VAL A 164 -14.56 6.63 23.94
C VAL A 164 -13.42 7.18 24.81
N ALA A 165 -12.17 7.10 24.35
CA ALA A 165 -11.04 7.69 25.03
C ALA A 165 -11.16 9.23 25.05
N ASP A 166 -10.94 9.84 26.22
CA ASP A 166 -11.06 11.29 26.43
C ASP A 166 -9.87 12.10 25.88
N HIS A 167 -9.06 11.51 25.00
CA HIS A 167 -7.92 12.20 24.40
C HIS A 167 -7.74 11.82 22.92
N LYS A 168 -7.28 12.79 22.14
CA LYS A 168 -6.89 12.58 20.74
C LYS A 168 -5.48 12.01 20.67
N LEU A 169 -5.26 11.12 19.71
CA LEU A 169 -3.92 10.61 19.41
C LEU A 169 -3.12 11.63 18.63
N ARG A 170 -1.83 11.76 18.93
CA ARG A 170 -0.92 12.63 18.16
C ARG A 170 -0.45 11.90 16.92
N LEU A 171 -0.73 12.48 15.74
CA LEU A 171 -0.35 11.92 14.44
C LEU A 171 0.65 12.84 13.74
N LEU A 172 1.81 12.31 13.37
CA LEU A 172 2.72 12.97 12.42
C LEU A 172 2.54 12.36 11.04
N GLU A 173 2.10 13.16 10.08
CA GLU A 173 2.01 12.76 8.68
C GLU A 173 3.13 13.40 7.86
N VAL A 174 4.07 12.57 7.41
CA VAL A 174 5.21 12.98 6.59
C VAL A 174 4.84 12.86 5.12
N GLY A 175 5.14 13.88 4.32
CA GLY A 175 4.75 13.95 2.91
C GLY A 175 3.25 14.15 2.72
N ALA A 176 2.62 14.90 3.62
CA ALA A 176 1.21 15.19 3.56
C ALA A 176 0.88 16.02 2.32
N LEU A 177 -0.13 15.61 1.57
CA LEU A 177 -0.64 16.41 0.44
C LEU A 177 -1.93 17.16 0.77
N SER A 178 -2.62 16.81 1.87
CA SER A 178 -3.82 17.54 2.27
C SER A 178 -4.10 17.43 3.76
N THR A 179 -4.62 18.52 4.34
CA THR A 179 -5.15 18.58 5.72
C THR A 179 -6.54 17.95 5.85
N LYS A 180 -7.16 17.56 4.73
CA LYS A 180 -8.53 17.01 4.66
C LYS A 180 -8.57 15.51 4.38
N ASN A 181 -7.50 14.80 4.72
CA ASN A 181 -7.48 13.34 4.66
C ASN A 181 -8.39 12.72 5.74
N ALA A 182 -8.75 11.44 5.58
CA ALA A 182 -9.69 10.77 6.46
C ALA A 182 -9.25 10.76 7.92
N CYS A 183 -7.96 10.55 8.22
CA CYS A 183 -7.45 10.66 9.59
C CYS A 183 -7.73 12.05 10.17
N SER A 184 -7.37 13.11 9.45
CA SER A 184 -7.56 14.49 9.89
C SER A 184 -9.04 14.86 10.08
N LEU A 185 -9.93 14.31 9.25
CA LEU A 185 -11.38 14.53 9.36
C LEU A 185 -12.08 13.62 10.38
N SER A 186 -11.39 12.62 10.94
CA SER A 186 -12.01 11.63 11.83
C SER A 186 -12.35 12.16 13.22
N GLY A 187 -11.73 13.27 13.63
CA GLY A 187 -11.79 13.79 15.00
C GLY A 187 -10.94 13.04 16.03
N LEU A 188 -10.29 11.93 15.64
CA LEU A 188 -9.48 11.07 16.55
C LEU A 188 -8.07 11.58 16.78
N PHE A 189 -7.57 12.46 15.90
CA PHE A 189 -6.17 12.85 15.89
C PHE A 189 -5.97 14.34 16.12
N GLU A 190 -4.91 14.65 16.87
CA GLU A 190 -4.19 15.90 16.75
C GLU A 190 -3.08 15.71 15.71
N SER A 191 -3.36 16.11 14.47
CA SER A 191 -2.46 15.87 13.34
C SER A 191 -1.47 17.01 13.13
N VAL A 192 -0.20 16.67 12.93
CA VAL A 192 0.83 17.53 12.38
C VAL A 192 1.16 17.05 10.97
N HIS A 193 0.96 17.91 9.98
CA HIS A 193 1.25 17.63 8.58
C HIS A 193 2.54 18.31 8.16
N ILE A 194 3.49 17.55 7.60
CA ILE A 194 4.71 18.10 7.04
C ILE A 194 4.92 17.64 5.59
N ASP A 195 5.51 18.51 4.76
CA ASP A 195 5.94 18.19 3.40
C ASP A 195 7.17 19.00 3.01
N LEU A 196 8.00 18.49 2.10
CA LEU A 196 9.19 19.21 1.61
C LEU A 196 8.83 20.46 0.79
N ASN A 197 7.67 20.46 0.13
CA ASN A 197 7.26 21.49 -0.80
C ASN A 197 5.77 21.81 -0.59
N SER A 198 5.38 22.17 0.64
CA SER A 198 3.96 22.42 0.99
C SER A 198 3.24 23.36 0.01
N GLN A 199 2.04 22.96 -0.43
CA GLN A 199 1.17 23.76 -1.32
C GLN A 199 -0.19 24.08 -0.68
N GLU A 200 -0.44 23.59 0.53
CA GLU A 200 -1.74 23.74 1.21
C GLU A 200 -1.53 24.42 2.58
N PRO A 201 -2.31 25.46 2.90
CA PRO A 201 -2.31 26.03 4.25
C PRO A 201 -2.57 24.94 5.30
N GLY A 202 -1.81 24.98 6.39
CA GLY A 202 -1.88 23.97 7.46
C GLY A 202 -0.91 22.80 7.28
N ILE A 203 -0.23 22.65 6.14
CA ILE A 203 0.90 21.74 5.97
C ILE A 203 2.20 22.52 6.17
N ILE A 204 3.00 22.11 7.15
CA ILE A 204 4.27 22.74 7.48
C ILE A 204 5.30 22.34 6.43
N GLN A 205 5.91 23.32 5.77
CA GLN A 205 7.03 23.04 4.87
C GLN A 205 8.28 22.70 5.69
N GLN A 206 8.66 21.43 5.74
CA GLN A 206 9.76 20.94 6.57
C GLN A 206 10.29 19.60 6.05
N ASP A 207 11.61 19.42 6.09
CA ASP A 207 12.24 18.10 5.94
C ASP A 207 12.15 17.32 7.25
N PHE A 208 11.62 16.09 7.20
CA PHE A 208 11.58 15.18 8.33
C PHE A 208 12.98 14.84 8.87
N MET A 209 13.97 14.73 7.99
CA MET A 209 15.35 14.43 8.38
C MET A 209 16.00 15.60 9.15
N ASP A 210 15.57 16.83 8.88
CA ASP A 210 16.08 18.03 9.54
C ASP A 210 15.19 18.51 10.70
N ARG A 211 14.00 17.91 10.88
CA ARG A 211 13.10 18.24 12.00
C ARG A 211 13.82 18.04 13.34
N PRO A 212 13.85 19.04 14.24
CA PRO A 212 14.49 18.88 15.55
C PRO A 212 13.97 17.67 16.32
N LEU A 213 14.86 16.97 17.03
CA LEU A 213 14.46 15.83 17.85
C LEU A 213 13.55 16.31 19.00
N PRO A 214 12.52 15.52 19.37
CA PRO A 214 11.66 15.83 20.51
C PRO A 214 12.48 15.95 21.80
N LYS A 215 12.21 16.98 22.61
CA LYS A 215 12.88 17.19 23.90
C LYS A 215 12.42 16.20 24.96
N ASP A 216 11.15 15.81 24.90
CA ASP A 216 10.50 14.87 25.82
C ASP A 216 9.33 14.15 25.12
N ASP A 217 8.68 13.24 25.86
CA ASP A 217 7.56 12.44 25.35
C ASP A 217 6.34 13.27 24.93
N THR A 218 6.19 14.51 25.42
CA THR A 218 5.07 15.39 25.04
C THR A 218 5.21 15.96 23.64
N GLU A 219 6.43 15.96 23.08
CA GLU A 219 6.70 16.37 21.70
C GLU A 219 6.66 15.18 20.71
N ARG A 220 6.55 13.95 21.21
CA ARG A 220 6.46 12.72 20.41
C ARG A 220 5.02 12.44 19.96
N PHE A 221 4.86 11.39 19.16
CA PHE A 221 3.61 11.01 18.50
C PHE A 221 3.21 9.58 18.85
N ASP A 222 1.91 9.33 18.84
CA ASP A 222 1.31 8.00 18.95
C ASP A 222 1.38 7.25 17.61
N VAL A 223 1.23 8.00 16.52
CA VAL A 223 1.19 7.48 15.15
C VAL A 223 2.09 8.30 14.24
N LEU A 224 2.94 7.62 13.49
CA LEU A 224 3.65 8.19 12.34
C LEU A 224 3.07 7.60 11.05
N SER A 225 2.79 8.45 10.05
CA SER A 225 2.35 8.03 8.72
C SER A 225 3.39 8.41 7.67
N LEU A 226 4.01 7.39 7.05
CA LEU A 226 4.94 7.50 5.93
C LEU A 226 4.30 6.86 4.70
N SER A 227 3.32 7.54 4.11
CA SER A 227 2.62 7.06 2.91
C SER A 227 3.32 7.53 1.64
N LEU A 228 3.96 6.61 0.92
CA LEU A 228 4.71 6.88 -0.32
C LEU A 228 5.88 7.88 -0.17
N VAL A 229 6.41 8.04 1.05
CA VAL A 229 7.55 8.93 1.34
C VAL A 229 8.88 8.24 1.05
N LEU A 230 9.09 7.08 1.65
CA LEU A 230 10.38 6.41 1.67
C LEU A 230 10.87 5.98 0.28
N ASN A 231 9.96 5.79 -0.69
CA ASN A 231 10.31 5.53 -2.10
C ASN A 231 10.89 6.74 -2.84
N PHE A 232 10.75 7.95 -2.31
CA PHE A 232 11.35 9.16 -2.90
C PHE A 232 12.71 9.51 -2.31
N VAL A 233 13.08 8.92 -1.17
CA VAL A 233 14.39 9.12 -0.57
C VAL A 233 15.48 8.57 -1.54
N PRO A 234 16.42 9.42 -1.99
CA PRO A 234 17.41 9.09 -3.02
C PRO A 234 18.27 7.88 -2.72
N ASP A 235 18.71 7.84 -1.46
CA ASP A 235 19.85 7.06 -1.04
C ASP A 235 19.40 5.85 -0.21
N ALA A 236 20.13 4.75 -0.33
CA ALA A 236 19.81 3.52 0.36
C ALA A 236 20.03 3.61 1.87
N ALA A 237 21.11 4.29 2.29
CA ALA A 237 21.42 4.50 3.70
C ALA A 237 20.48 5.56 4.28
N LEU A 238 20.22 6.65 3.56
CA LEU A 238 19.27 7.68 4.02
C LEU A 238 17.86 7.13 4.23
N ARG A 239 17.42 6.13 3.46
CA ARG A 239 16.17 5.39 3.75
C ARG A 239 16.22 4.65 5.08
N GLY A 240 17.35 4.00 5.38
CA GLY A 240 17.57 3.36 6.67
C GLY A 240 17.56 4.37 7.81
N GLU A 241 18.26 5.49 7.64
CA GLU A 241 18.30 6.57 8.64
C GLU A 241 16.92 7.21 8.85
N MET A 242 16.12 7.40 7.80
CA MET A 242 14.74 7.85 7.94
C MET A 242 13.90 6.87 8.77
N LEU A 243 14.05 5.56 8.54
CA LEU A 243 13.37 4.55 9.36
C LEU A 243 13.86 4.57 10.81
N LYS A 244 15.17 4.66 11.07
CA LYS A 244 15.70 4.81 12.44
C LYS A 244 15.12 6.05 13.11
N ARG A 245 15.10 7.19 12.41
CA ARG A 245 14.59 8.47 12.93
C ARG A 245 13.13 8.39 13.36
N THR A 246 12.31 7.53 12.75
CA THR A 246 10.92 7.33 13.21
C THR A 246 10.81 6.89 14.68
N LEU A 247 11.81 6.16 15.19
CA LEU A 247 11.86 5.71 16.60
C LEU A 247 11.98 6.88 17.57
N GLU A 248 12.63 7.98 17.16
CA GLU A 248 12.82 9.17 17.98
C GLU A 248 11.56 10.03 18.09
N PHE A 249 10.67 9.92 17.10
CA PHE A 249 9.42 10.68 17.06
C PHE A 249 8.22 9.90 17.60
N LEU A 250 8.32 8.58 17.76
CA LEU A 250 7.31 7.79 18.46
C LEU A 250 7.57 7.80 19.97
N ARG A 251 6.50 7.89 20.77
CA ARG A 251 6.60 7.84 22.24
C ARG A 251 7.23 6.54 22.76
N GLY A 252 7.63 6.53 24.03
CA GLY A 252 8.09 5.33 24.71
C GLY A 252 7.00 4.25 24.82
N THR A 253 7.42 2.98 24.88
CA THR A 253 6.57 1.85 25.30
C THR A 253 6.66 1.78 26.83
N GLN A 254 5.71 2.41 27.54
CA GLN A 254 5.74 2.43 29.01
C GLN A 254 5.30 1.05 29.54
N ALA A 255 6.19 0.35 30.24
CA ALA A 255 5.98 -1.02 30.71
C ALA A 255 4.85 -1.22 31.74
N ASN A 256 4.31 -0.14 32.32
CA ASN A 256 3.38 -0.20 33.47
C ASN A 256 2.00 0.44 33.21
N LYS A 257 1.62 0.72 31.96
CA LYS A 257 0.30 1.28 31.61
C LYS A 257 -0.45 0.52 30.52
N GLU A 258 -0.12 -0.76 30.29
CA GLU A 258 -0.88 -1.61 29.36
C GLU A 258 -2.26 -1.98 29.95
N ALA A 259 -3.13 -0.99 30.09
CA ALA A 259 -4.56 -1.14 30.29
C ALA A 259 -5.25 -0.69 28.99
N GLY A 260 -5.80 -1.64 28.24
CA GLY A 260 -6.53 -1.39 27.00
C GLY A 260 -5.69 -1.46 25.72
N ASN A 261 -6.07 -0.69 24.70
CA ASN A 261 -5.62 -0.75 23.30
C ASN A 261 -4.15 -0.41 23.00
N GLU A 262 -3.29 -0.43 24.02
CA GLU A 262 -1.85 -0.22 23.90
C GLU A 262 -1.14 -1.28 23.03
N HIS A 263 -1.85 -2.35 22.63
CA HIS A 263 -1.30 -3.37 21.74
C HIS A 263 -0.99 -2.90 20.31
N LEU A 264 -1.50 -1.75 19.87
CA LEU A 264 -1.18 -1.18 18.55
C LEU A 264 -0.28 0.04 18.61
N PHE A 265 -0.21 0.75 19.73
CA PHE A 265 0.51 2.00 19.84
C PHE A 265 1.81 1.84 20.66
N PRO A 266 2.80 2.70 20.45
CA PRO A 266 2.92 3.63 19.33
C PRO A 266 3.20 2.90 17.99
N CYS A 267 2.68 3.41 16.88
CA CYS A 267 2.81 2.75 15.58
C CYS A 267 3.28 3.63 14.41
N LEU A 268 3.85 2.95 13.42
CA LEU A 268 4.21 3.47 12.12
C LEU A 268 3.32 2.84 11.05
N PHE A 269 2.54 3.67 10.37
CA PHE A 269 1.84 3.32 9.14
C PHE A 269 2.72 3.63 7.94
N MET A 270 2.94 2.64 7.07
CA MET A 270 3.86 2.77 5.95
C MET A 270 3.23 2.24 4.66
N VAL A 271 3.36 3.04 3.60
CA VAL A 271 2.92 2.69 2.25
C VAL A 271 4.08 2.79 1.28
N LEU A 272 4.33 1.71 0.54
CA LEU A 272 5.35 1.65 -0.52
C LEU A 272 4.71 1.23 -1.84
N PRO A 273 5.28 1.62 -3.00
CA PRO A 273 4.97 0.95 -4.25
C PRO A 273 5.30 -0.54 -4.10
N ARG A 274 4.37 -1.43 -4.48
CA ARG A 274 4.56 -2.89 -4.47
C ARG A 274 5.83 -3.30 -5.22
N SER A 275 6.17 -2.58 -6.29
CA SER A 275 7.39 -2.79 -7.05
C SER A 275 8.67 -2.65 -6.22
N CYS A 276 8.67 -1.85 -5.16
CA CYS A 276 9.82 -1.72 -4.25
C CYS A 276 10.11 -3.02 -3.49
N LEU A 277 9.08 -3.83 -3.22
CA LEU A 277 9.19 -5.06 -2.44
C LEU A 277 9.23 -6.32 -3.32
N GLU A 278 8.58 -6.32 -4.49
CA GLU A 278 8.47 -7.52 -5.33
C GLU A 278 9.26 -7.43 -6.66
N ASN A 279 9.60 -6.22 -7.10
CA ASN A 279 10.28 -6.00 -8.38
C ASN A 279 11.63 -5.27 -8.24
N SER A 280 12.28 -5.35 -7.08
CA SER A 280 13.64 -4.82 -6.88
C SER A 280 14.71 -5.90 -7.08
N ARG A 281 15.86 -5.50 -7.61
CA ARG A 281 17.08 -6.34 -7.66
C ARG A 281 17.71 -6.61 -6.30
N TYR A 282 17.58 -5.65 -5.39
CA TYR A 282 18.35 -5.58 -4.16
C TYR A 282 17.48 -5.74 -2.90
N PHE A 283 16.16 -5.86 -3.06
CA PHE A 283 15.22 -5.78 -1.95
C PHE A 283 14.01 -6.67 -2.14
N THR A 284 13.48 -7.16 -1.03
CA THR A 284 12.32 -8.08 -0.95
C THR A 284 11.43 -7.69 0.23
N GLU A 285 10.19 -8.16 0.26
CA GLU A 285 9.32 -8.03 1.44
C GLU A 285 9.97 -8.62 2.71
N SER A 286 10.58 -9.80 2.61
CA SER A 286 11.27 -10.43 3.75
C SER A 286 12.46 -9.60 4.26
N LYS A 287 13.23 -8.95 3.37
CA LYS A 287 14.30 -8.02 3.78
C LYS A 287 13.73 -6.78 4.48
N PHE A 288 12.62 -6.26 3.98
CA PHE A 288 11.95 -5.12 4.59
C PHE A 288 11.48 -5.46 6.00
N GLU A 289 10.82 -6.60 6.17
CA GLU A 289 10.37 -7.08 7.47
C GLU A 289 11.56 -7.31 8.43
N SER A 290 12.65 -7.93 7.96
CA SER A 290 13.86 -8.10 8.76
C SER A 290 14.45 -6.75 9.22
N ILE A 291 14.49 -5.74 8.35
CA ILE A 291 14.93 -4.38 8.71
C ILE A 291 14.01 -3.77 9.78
N MET A 292 12.70 -3.91 9.62
CA MET A 292 11.75 -3.38 10.61
C MET A 292 11.90 -4.07 11.97
N HIS A 293 12.09 -5.39 12.00
CA HIS A 293 12.37 -6.13 13.24
C HIS A 293 13.68 -5.69 13.91
N MET A 294 14.75 -5.47 13.12
CA MET A 294 16.01 -4.93 13.65
C MET A 294 15.85 -3.53 14.26
N LEU A 295 14.87 -2.75 13.80
CA LEU A 295 14.54 -1.44 14.35
C LEU A 295 13.59 -1.52 15.55
N GLY A 296 13.26 -2.72 16.05
CA GLY A 296 12.35 -2.89 17.19
C GLY A 296 10.86 -2.78 16.83
N TYR A 297 10.51 -2.84 15.54
CA TYR A 297 9.13 -2.85 15.08
C TYR A 297 8.57 -4.27 14.94
N SER A 298 7.29 -4.44 15.24
CA SER A 298 6.52 -5.67 15.00
C SER A 298 5.37 -5.41 14.02
N MET A 299 5.20 -6.28 13.03
CA MET A 299 4.15 -6.14 12.03
C MET A 299 2.77 -6.47 12.63
N MET A 300 1.85 -5.51 12.60
CA MET A 300 0.49 -5.68 13.13
C MET A 300 -0.53 -5.98 12.02
N ARG A 301 -0.39 -5.28 10.89
CA ARG A 301 -1.28 -5.41 9.73
C ARG A 301 -0.47 -5.28 8.44
N ARG A 302 -0.93 -5.97 7.39
CA ARG A 302 -0.44 -5.78 6.03
C ARG A 302 -1.56 -5.94 5.00
N LYS A 303 -1.43 -5.24 3.89
CA LYS A 303 -2.30 -5.40 2.71
C LYS A 303 -1.50 -5.10 1.46
N MET A 304 -1.62 -5.97 0.47
CA MET A 304 -0.98 -5.81 -0.84
C MET A 304 -2.06 -5.61 -1.90
N THR A 305 -1.89 -4.60 -2.74
CA THR A 305 -2.75 -4.34 -3.91
C THR A 305 -1.97 -4.60 -5.20
N GLN A 306 -2.52 -4.26 -6.36
CA GLN A 306 -1.79 -4.35 -7.62
C GLN A 306 -0.58 -3.40 -7.69
N LYS A 307 -0.62 -2.26 -6.96
CA LYS A 307 0.39 -1.20 -7.07
C LYS A 307 1.06 -0.82 -5.76
N LEU A 308 0.39 -1.03 -4.63
CA LEU A 308 0.79 -0.52 -3.33
C LEU A 308 0.84 -1.65 -2.29
N ALA A 309 1.85 -1.57 -1.44
CA ALA A 309 2.03 -2.36 -0.23
C ALA A 309 1.75 -1.45 0.97
N TYR A 310 0.85 -1.88 1.84
CA TYR A 310 0.46 -1.19 3.06
C TYR A 310 0.88 -2.04 4.25
N SER A 311 1.39 -1.40 5.29
CA SER A 311 1.80 -2.08 6.53
C SER A 311 1.63 -1.17 7.73
N LEU A 312 1.23 -1.76 8.86
CA LEU A 312 1.16 -1.10 10.16
C LEU A 312 2.12 -1.82 11.11
N TRP A 313 2.99 -1.06 11.75
CA TRP A 313 4.05 -1.57 12.60
C TRP A 313 3.95 -0.96 13.98
N ARG A 314 3.93 -1.77 15.04
CA ARG A 314 4.04 -1.28 16.42
C ARG A 314 5.51 -1.20 16.80
N LYS A 315 5.94 -0.12 17.45
CA LYS A 315 7.23 -0.07 18.15
C LYS A 315 7.10 -0.93 19.39
N ALA A 316 7.74 -2.10 19.40
CA ALA A 316 7.49 -3.15 20.38
C ALA A 316 8.71 -3.47 21.26
N GLY A 317 9.90 -3.05 20.84
CA GLY A 317 11.13 -3.26 21.60
C GLY A 317 12.22 -2.29 21.20
N GLU A 318 13.41 -2.52 21.75
CA GLU A 318 14.60 -1.76 21.40
C GLU A 318 15.16 -2.19 20.04
N ALA A 319 15.87 -1.26 19.39
CA ALA A 319 16.50 -1.52 18.11
C ALA A 319 17.77 -2.37 18.34
N ASN A 320 17.87 -3.50 17.64
CA ASN A 320 19.06 -4.34 17.55
C ASN A 320 19.56 -4.31 16.10
N ILE A 321 20.18 -3.19 15.74
CA ILE A 321 20.56 -2.91 14.36
C ILE A 321 21.83 -3.68 14.00
N THR A 322 21.72 -4.53 12.98
CA THR A 322 22.89 -5.10 12.31
C THR A 322 23.07 -4.48 10.93
N LYS A 323 24.34 -4.38 10.49
CA LYS A 323 24.68 -3.83 9.18
C LYS A 323 23.96 -4.61 8.09
N THR A 324 23.13 -3.91 7.32
CA THR A 324 22.38 -4.48 6.20
C THR A 324 22.90 -3.87 4.90
N PRO A 325 23.93 -4.47 4.26
CA PRO A 325 24.52 -3.91 3.05
C PRO A 325 23.62 -4.12 1.82
N LYS A 326 23.84 -3.30 0.79
CA LYS A 326 23.22 -3.50 -0.51
C LYS A 326 23.77 -4.77 -1.16
N LYS A 327 22.98 -5.84 -1.15
CA LYS A 327 23.28 -7.13 -1.80
C LYS A 327 22.22 -7.47 -2.83
N GLU A 328 22.64 -7.82 -4.04
CA GLU A 328 21.72 -8.32 -5.08
C GLU A 328 21.12 -9.65 -4.64
N THR A 329 19.80 -9.73 -4.66
CA THR A 329 19.06 -10.94 -4.23
C THR A 329 18.04 -11.42 -5.25
N ASN A 330 17.79 -10.63 -6.28
CA ASN A 330 16.78 -10.95 -7.28
C ASN A 330 17.23 -10.39 -8.64
N PRO A 331 18.15 -11.06 -9.36
CA PRO A 331 18.69 -10.53 -10.60
C PRO A 331 17.60 -10.38 -11.67
N GLY A 332 17.79 -9.44 -12.60
CA GLY A 332 16.88 -9.24 -13.73
C GLY A 332 16.94 -7.85 -14.35
N ARG A 333 16.96 -7.78 -15.68
CA ARG A 333 17.11 -6.51 -16.44
C ARG A 333 15.90 -5.57 -16.30
N THR A 334 14.71 -6.11 -16.04
CA THR A 334 13.46 -5.35 -15.91
C THR A 334 13.14 -4.91 -14.47
N ARG A 335 14.01 -5.23 -13.52
CA ARG A 335 13.82 -4.95 -12.09
C ARG A 335 14.37 -3.58 -11.72
N ASN A 336 13.71 -2.92 -10.77
CA ASN A 336 14.17 -1.63 -10.24
C ASN A 336 15.30 -1.83 -9.21
N ASN A 337 15.83 -0.72 -8.71
CA ASN A 337 17.00 -0.70 -7.81
C ASN A 337 16.67 -0.27 -6.39
N PHE A 338 15.39 -0.32 -5.99
CA PHE A 338 14.98 0.08 -4.64
C PHE A 338 15.69 -0.78 -3.59
N VAL A 339 16.21 -0.19 -2.52
CA VAL A 339 16.87 -0.93 -1.43
C VAL A 339 16.98 -0.05 -0.20
N ILE A 340 16.72 -0.62 0.96
CA ILE A 340 17.00 0.02 2.24
C ILE A 340 18.23 -0.67 2.80
N THR A 341 19.19 0.12 3.29
CA THR A 341 20.37 -0.39 3.98
C THR A 341 20.44 0.22 5.36
N LEU A 342 20.87 -0.57 6.34
CA LEU A 342 21.20 -0.08 7.68
C LEU A 342 22.72 -0.03 7.83
N GLN A 343 23.22 1.11 8.31
CA GLN A 343 24.59 1.28 8.75
C GLN A 343 24.65 1.10 10.28
N HIS A 344 25.79 0.63 10.78
CA HIS A 344 26.05 0.51 12.22
C HIS A 344 26.34 1.90 12.80
#